data_AF-A0A945GSC5-F1
#
_entry.id   AF-A0A945GSC5-F1
#
_cell.length_a   1.000
_cell.length_b   1.000
_cell.length_c   1.000
_cell.angle_alpha   90.00
_cell.angle_beta   90.00
_cell.angle_gamma   90.00
#
_symmetry.space_group_name_H-M   'P 1'
#
loop_
_entity.id
_entity.type
_entity.pdbx_description
1 polymer ?
#
loop_
_entity_poly.entity_id
_entity_poly.type
_entity_poly.pdbx_seq_one_letter_code
_entity_poly.pdbx_strand_id
1 'polypeptide(L)'
;KLGVAGRAGDGLPLEEGAAAAAAAAESGIDCIEISHALGSPAESAEAPEPQFRFMAEAVRSAVGPDFPLALVSGFNTTRTMQEILDSGLVQLISLCRPLIAESDLPNKLRKDHAYEHLCERCSQCWPREPGEGVGCHNPNVLTLLEDTRA
;
A
#
# COMPACT_ATOMS: atom_id res chain seq x y z
N LYS A 1 -8.39 -8.38 -3.03
CA LYS A 1 -8.21 -6.99 -2.54
C LYS A 1 -9.52 -6.50 -1.95
N LEU A 2 -9.51 -5.99 -0.72
CA LEU A 2 -10.69 -5.54 -0.01
C LEU A 2 -10.47 -4.14 0.56
N GLY A 3 -11.43 -3.24 0.36
CA GLY A 3 -11.51 -1.98 1.08
C GLY A 3 -12.16 -2.23 2.44
N VAL A 4 -11.39 -2.26 3.53
CA VAL A 4 -11.88 -2.68 4.86
C VAL A 4 -12.40 -1.53 5.71
N ALA A 5 -12.26 -0.30 5.22
CA ALA A 5 -12.84 0.89 5.84
C ALA A 5 -13.18 1.90 4.75
N GLY A 6 -14.13 2.78 5.04
CA GLY A 6 -14.53 3.90 4.19
C GLY A 6 -14.40 5.25 4.90
N ARG A 7 -14.95 6.28 4.28
CA ARG A 7 -14.94 7.65 4.82
C ARG A 7 -15.52 7.70 6.24
N ALA A 8 -14.86 8.44 7.13
CA ALA A 8 -15.36 8.66 8.47
C ALA A 8 -16.77 9.28 8.46
N GLY A 9 -17.70 8.68 9.20
CA GLY A 9 -19.07 9.16 9.39
C GLY A 9 -20.14 8.55 8.48
N ASP A 10 -19.79 8.11 7.27
CA ASP A 10 -20.77 7.55 6.31
C ASP A 10 -20.24 6.42 5.42
N GLY A 11 -18.97 6.04 5.58
CA GLY A 11 -18.38 4.87 4.94
C GLY A 11 -18.47 3.61 5.78
N LEU A 12 -17.96 2.51 5.21
CA LEU A 12 -17.84 1.22 5.89
C LEU A 12 -17.01 1.36 7.18
N PRO A 13 -17.56 1.03 8.36
CA PRO A 13 -16.79 0.97 9.59
C PRO A 13 -15.71 -0.12 9.53
N LEU A 14 -14.55 0.13 10.15
CA LEU A 14 -13.42 -0.82 10.12
C LEU A 14 -13.80 -2.19 10.72
N GLU A 15 -14.62 -2.21 11.77
CA GLU A 15 -15.11 -3.45 12.38
C GLU A 15 -15.92 -4.29 11.39
N GLU A 16 -16.84 -3.67 10.66
CA GLU A 16 -17.64 -4.35 9.63
C GLU A 16 -16.77 -4.83 8.46
N GLY A 17 -15.77 -4.04 8.06
CA GLY A 17 -14.83 -4.48 7.02
C GLY A 17 -13.91 -5.62 7.45
N ALA A 18 -13.50 -5.66 8.73
CA ALA A 18 -12.76 -6.78 9.29
C ALA A 18 -13.64 -8.04 9.37
N ALA A 19 -14.91 -7.91 9.75
CA ALA A 19 -15.87 -9.02 9.71
C ALA A 19 -16.10 -9.53 8.27
N ALA A 20 -16.18 -8.62 7.29
CA ALA A 20 -16.26 -8.99 5.89
C ALA A 20 -15.00 -9.72 5.40
N ALA A 21 -13.81 -9.33 5.89
CA ALA A 21 -12.56 -10.03 5.62
C ALA A 21 -12.57 -11.46 6.18
N ALA A 22 -13.07 -11.66 7.40
CA ALA A 22 -13.21 -12.98 8.01
C ALA A 22 -14.19 -13.87 7.21
N ALA A 23 -15.36 -13.35 6.84
CA ALA A 23 -16.32 -14.09 6.01
C ALA A 23 -15.72 -14.47 4.64
N ALA A 24 -14.91 -13.59 4.06
CA ALA A 24 -14.22 -13.86 2.79
C ALA A 24 -13.14 -14.95 2.93
N ALA A 25 -12.41 -14.96 4.05
CA ALA A 25 -11.46 -16.02 4.39
C ALA A 25 -12.16 -17.37 4.57
N GLU A 26 -13.28 -17.41 5.32
CA GLU A 26 -14.09 -18.62 5.52
C GLU A 26 -14.68 -19.16 4.20
N SER A 27 -14.91 -18.27 3.24
CA SER A 27 -15.39 -18.63 1.89
C SER A 27 -14.30 -19.24 0.99
N GLY A 28 -13.06 -19.33 1.48
CA GLY A 28 -11.95 -20.01 0.79
C GLY A 28 -11.07 -19.10 -0.08
N ILE A 29 -11.04 -17.78 0.17
CA ILE A 29 -10.05 -16.90 -0.48
C ILE A 29 -8.65 -17.19 0.09
N ASP A 30 -7.64 -17.25 -0.78
CA ASP A 30 -6.26 -17.60 -0.38
C ASP A 30 -5.51 -16.46 0.32
N CYS A 31 -5.86 -15.21 0.05
CA CYS A 31 -5.17 -14.03 0.57
C CYS A 31 -6.04 -12.77 0.49
N ILE A 32 -5.92 -11.89 1.49
CA ILE A 32 -6.58 -10.58 1.49
C ILE A 32 -5.54 -9.46 1.41
N GLU A 33 -5.53 -8.74 0.28
CA GLU A 33 -4.90 -7.42 0.19
C GLU A 33 -5.80 -6.35 0.80
N ILE A 34 -5.31 -5.73 1.87
CA ILE A 34 -6.01 -4.74 2.69
C ILE A 34 -5.82 -3.35 2.09
N SER A 35 -6.92 -2.63 1.91
CA SER A 35 -6.95 -1.27 1.40
C SER A 35 -8.12 -0.48 2.00
N HIS A 36 -8.32 0.76 1.57
CA HIS A 36 -9.43 1.62 1.98
C HIS A 36 -10.35 1.89 0.78
N ALA A 37 -11.67 1.89 0.99
CA ALA A 37 -12.68 1.85 -0.07
C ALA A 37 -12.81 3.16 -0.88
N LEU A 38 -12.27 4.29 -0.39
CA LEU A 38 -12.39 5.61 -1.03
C LEU A 38 -11.13 6.47 -0.85
N GLY A 39 -9.99 6.03 -1.42
CA GLY A 39 -8.72 6.78 -1.33
C GLY A 39 -8.06 6.69 0.05
N SER A 40 -7.24 7.66 0.42
CA SER A 40 -6.59 7.71 1.74
C SER A 40 -7.54 8.31 2.78
N PRO A 41 -7.87 7.61 3.90
CA PRO A 41 -8.65 8.18 4.99
C PRO A 41 -7.95 9.43 5.56
N ALA A 42 -8.71 10.42 6.01
CA ALA A 42 -8.15 11.64 6.60
C ALA A 42 -7.19 11.33 7.76
N GLU A 43 -7.51 10.30 8.55
CA GLU A 43 -6.72 9.78 9.67
C GLU A 43 -5.35 9.23 9.23
N SER A 44 -5.19 8.86 7.95
CA SER A 44 -3.91 8.39 7.40
C SER A 44 -2.93 9.48 7.01
N ALA A 45 -3.36 10.75 7.01
CA ALA A 45 -2.48 11.87 6.67
C ALA A 45 -1.36 12.06 7.72
N GLU A 46 -1.66 11.77 8.99
CA GLU A 46 -0.72 11.85 10.11
C GLU A 46 -0.31 10.47 10.65
N ALA A 47 -0.81 9.38 10.05
CA ALA A 47 -0.49 8.03 10.52
C ALA A 47 0.99 7.70 10.29
N PRO A 48 1.65 7.04 11.26
CA PRO A 48 3.00 6.53 11.07
C PRO A 48 3.04 5.54 9.89
N GLU A 49 4.19 5.46 9.24
CA GLU A 49 4.41 4.49 8.17
C GLU A 49 4.42 3.04 8.73
N PRO A 50 3.65 2.08 8.14
CA PRO A 50 2.71 2.27 7.04
C PRO A 50 1.34 2.79 7.52
N GLN A 51 0.77 3.67 6.71
CA GLN A 51 -0.48 4.39 6.99
C GLN A 51 -1.65 3.48 7.37
N PHE A 52 -1.73 2.27 6.82
CA PHE A 52 -2.85 1.34 7.04
C PHE A 52 -2.53 0.23 8.05
N ARG A 53 -1.49 0.39 8.86
CA ARG A 53 -1.11 -0.60 9.88
C ARG A 53 -2.29 -1.00 10.77
N PHE A 54 -3.04 -0.03 11.30
CA PHE A 54 -4.17 -0.27 12.20
C PHE A 54 -5.30 -1.09 11.52
N MET A 55 -5.50 -0.91 10.22
CA MET A 55 -6.46 -1.72 9.46
C MET A 55 -5.98 -3.16 9.34
N ALA A 56 -4.68 -3.36 9.10
CA ALA A 56 -4.09 -4.69 9.06
C ALA A 56 -4.19 -5.40 10.42
N GLU A 57 -3.98 -4.68 11.52
CA GLU A 57 -4.15 -5.21 12.88
C GLU A 57 -5.59 -5.66 13.13
N ALA A 58 -6.58 -4.82 12.77
CA ALA A 58 -8.00 -5.18 12.91
C ALA A 58 -8.39 -6.41 12.08
N VAL A 59 -7.94 -6.48 10.82
CA VAL A 59 -8.19 -7.64 9.95
C VAL A 59 -7.49 -8.88 10.50
N ARG A 60 -6.23 -8.78 10.91
CA ARG A 60 -5.46 -9.89 11.53
C ARG A 60 -6.18 -10.47 12.73
N SER A 61 -6.74 -9.62 13.60
CA SER A 61 -7.54 -10.08 14.74
C SER A 61 -8.80 -10.85 14.31
N ALA A 62 -9.41 -10.49 13.18
CA ALA A 62 -10.62 -11.14 12.68
C ALA A 62 -10.36 -12.46 11.93
N VAL A 63 -9.29 -12.53 11.13
CA VAL A 63 -8.98 -13.71 10.29
C VAL A 63 -8.08 -14.75 10.95
N GLY A 64 -7.46 -14.41 12.09
CA GLY A 64 -6.54 -15.28 12.82
C GLY A 64 -5.06 -15.15 12.37
N PRO A 65 -4.13 -15.79 13.09
CA PRO A 65 -2.69 -15.55 12.95
C PRO A 65 -2.08 -16.08 11.65
N ASP A 66 -2.66 -17.13 11.07
CA ASP A 66 -2.04 -17.86 9.95
C ASP A 66 -2.58 -17.45 8.57
N PHE A 67 -3.66 -16.67 8.52
CA PHE A 67 -4.28 -16.30 7.25
C PHE A 67 -3.39 -15.32 6.46
N PRO A 68 -3.09 -15.56 5.17
CA PRO A 68 -2.23 -14.67 4.39
C PRO A 68 -2.84 -13.29 4.17
N LEU A 69 -2.10 -12.24 4.58
CA LEU A 69 -2.48 -10.85 4.37
C LEU A 69 -1.44 -10.11 3.53
N ALA A 70 -1.90 -9.15 2.73
CA ALA A 70 -1.07 -8.16 2.07
C ALA A 70 -1.49 -6.74 2.48
N LEU A 71 -0.54 -5.83 2.67
CA LEU A 71 -0.82 -4.45 3.05
C LEU A 71 -0.36 -3.46 1.98
N VAL A 72 -1.22 -2.50 1.64
CA VAL A 72 -0.89 -1.35 0.80
C VAL A 72 -0.85 -0.07 1.65
N SER A 73 -0.23 0.97 1.08
CA SER A 73 -0.20 2.36 1.55
C SER A 73 0.80 2.67 2.67
N GLY A 74 1.63 3.69 2.40
CA GLY A 74 2.52 4.29 3.37
C GLY A 74 3.92 3.66 3.50
N PHE A 75 4.31 2.75 2.61
CA PHE A 75 5.68 2.20 2.58
C PHE A 75 6.60 3.05 1.71
N ASN A 76 7.63 3.64 2.31
CA ASN A 76 8.68 4.43 1.68
C ASN A 76 10.00 3.67 1.62
N THR A 77 10.36 2.98 2.71
CA THR A 77 11.71 2.41 2.91
C THR A 77 11.68 0.89 2.97
N THR A 78 12.75 0.24 2.49
CA THR A 78 12.92 -1.23 2.65
C THR A 78 12.88 -1.64 4.13
N ARG A 79 13.45 -0.80 5.01
CA ARG A 79 13.46 -1.04 6.45
C ARG A 79 12.04 -1.21 7.02
N THR A 80 11.14 -0.26 6.79
CA THR A 80 9.77 -0.36 7.33
C THR A 80 9.00 -1.51 6.70
N MET A 81 9.20 -1.79 5.41
CA MET A 81 8.63 -2.97 4.77
C MET A 81 9.07 -4.26 5.50
N GLN A 82 10.36 -4.38 5.82
CA GLN A 82 10.90 -5.53 6.54
C GLN A 82 10.39 -5.61 7.99
N GLU A 83 10.34 -4.50 8.72
CA GLU A 83 9.82 -4.45 10.10
C GLU A 83 8.37 -4.97 10.17
N ILE A 84 7.55 -4.64 9.16
CA ILE A 84 6.16 -5.11 9.08
C ILE A 84 6.08 -6.61 8.73
N LEU A 85 6.91 -7.10 7.80
CA LEU A 85 6.99 -8.52 7.48
C LEU A 85 7.47 -9.35 8.68
N ASP A 86 8.54 -8.90 9.35
CA ASP A 86 9.13 -9.57 10.51
C ASP A 86 8.17 -9.63 11.71
N SER A 87 7.25 -8.65 11.82
CA SER A 87 6.22 -8.66 12.86
C SER A 87 5.17 -9.77 12.67
N GLY A 88 5.13 -10.42 11.50
CA GLY A 88 4.11 -11.41 11.14
C GLY A 88 2.73 -10.83 10.84
N LEU A 89 2.56 -9.50 10.94
CA LEU A 89 1.28 -8.83 10.70
C LEU A 89 0.73 -9.14 9.31
N VAL A 90 1.57 -9.06 8.28
CA VAL A 90 1.26 -9.43 6.90
C VAL A 90 2.40 -10.21 6.27
N GLN A 91 2.09 -10.95 5.20
CA GLN A 91 3.03 -11.82 4.48
C GLN A 91 3.52 -11.16 3.19
N LEU A 92 2.83 -10.11 2.73
CA LEU A 92 3.10 -9.43 1.47
C LEU A 92 2.98 -7.91 1.64
N ILE A 93 3.88 -7.19 0.97
CA ILE A 93 3.83 -5.74 0.83
C ILE A 93 3.31 -5.42 -0.57
N SER A 94 2.25 -4.62 -0.65
CA SER A 94 1.66 -4.18 -1.92
C SER A 94 2.16 -2.78 -2.28
N LEU A 95 2.72 -2.64 -3.48
CA LEU A 95 3.21 -1.39 -4.04
C LEU A 95 2.50 -1.09 -5.37
N CYS A 96 2.34 0.19 -5.70
CA CYS A 96 1.73 0.63 -6.96
C CYS A 96 2.47 1.82 -7.56
N ARG A 97 2.20 3.04 -7.07
CA ARG A 97 2.82 4.28 -7.58
C ARG A 97 4.35 4.27 -7.59
N PRO A 98 5.05 3.71 -6.58
CA PRO A 98 6.51 3.55 -6.64
C PRO A 98 6.98 2.69 -7.81
N LEU A 99 6.27 1.61 -8.14
CA LEU A 99 6.60 0.75 -9.29
C LEU A 99 6.32 1.43 -10.64
N ILE A 100 5.36 2.36 -10.69
CA ILE A 100 5.09 3.19 -11.87
C ILE A 100 6.22 4.18 -12.11
N ALA A 101 6.74 4.81 -11.05
CA ALA A 101 7.88 5.71 -11.14
C ALA A 101 9.19 4.94 -11.45
N GLU A 102 9.38 3.80 -10.80
CA GLU A 102 10.63 3.05 -10.78
C GLU A 102 10.41 1.59 -11.14
N SER A 103 10.47 1.27 -12.42
CA SER A 103 10.26 -0.10 -12.90
C SER A 103 11.27 -1.11 -12.35
N ASP A 104 12.46 -0.65 -11.94
CA ASP A 104 13.52 -1.47 -11.34
C ASP A 104 13.55 -1.41 -9.80
N LEU A 105 12.55 -0.79 -9.16
CA LEU A 105 12.47 -0.63 -7.70
C LEU A 105 12.73 -1.92 -6.92
N PRO A 106 12.21 -3.11 -7.28
CA PRO A 106 12.51 -4.36 -6.56
C PRO A 106 14.01 -4.69 -6.51
N ASN A 107 14.77 -4.29 -7.54
CA ASN A 107 16.22 -4.48 -7.55
C ASN A 107 16.94 -3.46 -6.68
N LYS A 108 16.46 -2.21 -6.64
CA LYS A 108 16.99 -1.16 -5.75
C LYS A 108 16.76 -1.52 -4.28
N LEU A 109 15.53 -1.90 -3.91
CA LEU A 109 15.18 -2.34 -2.55
C LEU A 109 16.00 -3.56 -2.09
N ARG A 110 16.31 -4.48 -3.01
CA ARG A 110 17.16 -5.65 -2.71
C ARG A 110 18.62 -5.28 -2.47
N LYS A 111 19.13 -4.26 -3.16
CA LYS A 111 20.53 -3.84 -3.07
C LYS A 111 20.79 -2.97 -1.84
N ASP A 112 19.81 -2.17 -1.43
CA ASP A 112 19.94 -1.22 -0.34
C ASP A 112 18.70 -1.22 0.57
N HIS A 113 18.94 -1.60 1.83
CA HIS A 113 17.91 -1.67 2.87
C HIS A 113 17.51 -0.29 3.42
N ALA A 114 18.26 0.76 3.09
CA ALA A 114 17.93 2.14 3.40
C ALA A 114 17.31 2.88 2.19
N TYR A 115 17.12 2.20 1.05
CA TYR A 115 16.58 2.84 -0.15
C TYR A 115 15.16 3.36 0.08
N GLU A 116 14.94 4.62 -0.28
CA GLU A 116 13.63 5.24 -0.34
C GLU A 116 13.23 5.44 -1.79
N HIS A 117 12.01 5.04 -2.14
CA HIS A 117 11.51 5.24 -3.50
C HIS A 117 11.29 6.74 -3.79
N LEU A 118 11.37 7.13 -5.06
CA LEU A 118 11.24 8.53 -5.49
C LEU A 118 9.79 9.01 -5.58
N CYS A 119 8.81 8.11 -5.52
CA CYS A 119 7.40 8.49 -5.66
C CYS A 119 6.92 9.42 -4.52
N GLU A 120 6.64 10.68 -4.87
CA GLU A 120 6.10 11.70 -3.95
C GLU A 120 4.59 11.57 -3.62
N ARG A 121 3.92 10.51 -4.12
CA ARG A 121 2.47 10.26 -3.88
C ARG A 121 1.54 11.39 -4.37
N CYS A 122 2.01 12.23 -5.30
CA CYS A 122 1.32 13.40 -5.85
C CYS A 122 0.06 13.12 -6.70
N SER A 123 -0.26 11.85 -6.96
CA SER A 123 -1.37 11.41 -7.83
C SER A 123 -1.27 11.83 -9.30
N GLN A 124 -0.14 12.39 -9.74
CA GLN A 124 0.18 12.64 -11.16
C GLN A 124 0.56 11.36 -11.92
N CYS A 125 0.03 10.21 -11.49
CA CYS A 125 0.20 8.94 -12.19
C CYS A 125 -0.96 8.64 -13.15
N TRP A 126 -2.04 9.41 -13.06
CA TRP A 126 -3.19 9.29 -13.93
C TRP A 126 -2.93 9.99 -15.28
N PRO A 127 -3.47 9.46 -16.39
CA PRO A 127 -3.49 10.14 -17.68
C PRO A 127 -4.11 11.53 -17.56
N ARG A 128 -3.50 12.51 -18.23
CA ARG A 128 -3.98 13.90 -18.28
C ARG A 128 -4.87 14.17 -19.49
N GLU A 129 -4.65 13.43 -20.57
CA GLU A 129 -5.36 13.60 -21.84
C GLU A 129 -5.75 12.24 -22.45
N PRO A 130 -6.79 12.18 -23.31
CA PRO A 130 -7.16 10.97 -24.03
C PRO A 130 -5.99 10.42 -24.86
N GLY A 131 -5.68 9.14 -24.67
CA GLY A 131 -4.58 8.45 -25.35
C GLY A 131 -3.27 8.40 -24.57
N GLU A 132 -3.15 9.15 -23.48
CA GLU A 132 -2.04 8.99 -22.53
C GLU A 132 -2.27 7.75 -21.64
N GLY A 133 -1.23 6.96 -21.42
CA GLY A 133 -1.26 5.80 -20.52
C GLY A 133 -0.97 6.19 -19.07
N VAL A 134 -1.24 5.29 -18.13
CA VAL A 134 -0.77 5.43 -16.75
C VAL A 134 0.76 5.45 -16.74
N GLY A 135 1.37 6.50 -16.18
CA GLY A 135 2.81 6.69 -16.10
C GLY A 135 3.19 7.69 -15.02
N CYS A 136 4.47 7.84 -14.68
CA CYS A 136 4.88 8.91 -13.77
C CYS A 136 4.98 10.22 -14.56
N HIS A 137 4.14 11.21 -14.23
CA HIS A 137 4.15 12.52 -14.89
C HIS A 137 4.68 13.65 -13.98
N ASN A 138 5.26 13.31 -12.82
CA ASN A 138 5.82 14.29 -11.89
C ASN A 138 7.23 14.71 -12.37
N PRO A 139 7.43 15.98 -12.76
CA PRO A 139 8.71 16.44 -13.31
C PRO A 139 9.87 16.27 -12.32
N ASN A 140 9.65 16.47 -11.01
CA ASN A 140 10.71 16.31 -10.01
C ASN A 140 11.20 14.85 -9.96
N VAL A 141 10.25 13.91 -9.95
CA VAL A 141 10.55 12.47 -9.93
C VAL A 141 11.26 12.06 -11.23
N LEU A 142 10.82 12.57 -12.37
CA LEU A 142 11.43 12.29 -13.67
C LEU A 142 12.87 12.81 -13.75
N THR A 143 13.14 14.03 -13.28
CA THR A 143 14.51 14.57 -13.19
C THR A 143 15.41 13.69 -12.31
N LEU A 144 14.95 13.31 -11.11
CA LEU A 144 15.71 12.43 -10.21
C LEU A 144 15.98 11.06 -10.86
N LEU A 145 15.04 10.54 -11.65
CA LEU A 145 15.22 9.28 -12.36
C LEU A 145 16.31 9.35 -13.43
N GLU A 146 16.40 10.47 -14.16
CA GLU A 146 17.47 10.72 -15.14
C GLU A 146 18.84 10.77 -14.45
N ASP A 147 18.93 11.46 -13.32
CA ASP A 147 20.17 11.57 -12.54
C ASP A 147 20.64 10.22 -11.98
N THR A 148 19.72 9.31 -11.61
CA THR A 148 20.07 7.96 -11.13
C THR A 148 20.48 6.98 -12.24
N ARG A 149 20.28 7.34 -13.51
CA ARG A 149 20.64 6.52 -14.68
C ARG A 149 21.98 6.92 -15.32
N ALA A 150 22.49 8.11 -14.99
CA ALA A 150 23.79 8.61 -15.42
C ALA A 150 24.94 8.03 -14.57
#